data_AF-A0A354I9P4-F1
#
_entry.id   AF-A0A354I9P4-F1
#
_cell.length_a   1.000
_cell.length_b   1.000
_cell.length_c   1.000
_cell.angle_alpha   90.00
_cell.angle_beta   90.00
_cell.angle_gamma   90.00
#
_symmetry.space_group_name_H-M   'P 1'
#
loop_
_entity.id
_entity.type
_entity.pdbx_description
1 polymer ?
#
loop_
_entity_poly.entity_id
_entity_poly.type
_entity_poly.pdbx_seq_one_letter_code
_entity_poly.pdbx_strand_id
1 'polypeptide(L)'
;MLQFLQCKTFGNQAVPKGWIIVAAGNPPEYNKSVREFDMVTLDRVRRMDIEADYRVWKEYARKEQVHPALLSYLELRPKNFYRAEADVDGLQFVTARAWEDFSDLLKAYEALQIPVTQEVVKEYLRHADVAEDVAAYLDLYQKYQDDYGIEEILLGKVDTEVYQRISHAAFDEKISVTGLLLDALFREMTVFCKEKKLTDAWYLFLKEYRSRVEQAENPEECYLSLVKQEEETLEKKKAAELYTRKEVRFYEELLAVLKKSCPPKELGAKESFEAAKQGFVCQTEKLSEEKEKTGKMTEFAFDFMETAFAAGEEMVFFVTELTMSQEGAVFLSEYDCERYHKYNRELLIGSRRRELLSELER
;
A
#
# COMPACT_ATOMS: atom_id res chain seq x y z
N MET A 1 35.19 14.11 17.63
CA MET A 1 34.64 12.79 17.25
C MET A 1 35.57 11.65 17.64
N LEU A 2 36.86 11.74 17.29
CA LEU A 2 37.87 10.73 17.60
C LEU A 2 37.93 10.32 19.08
N GLN A 3 37.96 11.27 20.02
CA GLN A 3 37.93 11.00 21.46
C GLN A 3 36.65 10.26 21.89
N PHE A 4 35.50 10.59 21.30
CA PHE A 4 34.22 9.93 21.59
C PHE A 4 34.20 8.48 21.10
N LEU A 5 34.69 8.22 19.88
CA LEU A 5 34.74 6.86 19.32
C LEU A 5 35.79 5.97 20.01
N GLN A 6 36.92 6.57 20.42
CA GLN A 6 38.01 5.83 21.07
C GLN A 6 37.76 5.57 22.54
N CYS A 7 37.31 6.58 23.29
CA CYS A 7 37.14 6.47 24.74
C CYS A 7 35.70 6.13 25.14
N LYS A 8 34.74 6.14 24.19
CA LYS A 8 33.30 6.03 24.46
C LYS A 8 32.86 7.00 25.56
N THR A 9 33.33 8.25 25.47
CA THR A 9 33.01 9.32 26.44
C THR A 9 32.47 10.55 25.71
N PHE A 10 31.35 11.08 26.18
CA PHE A 10 30.81 12.36 25.72
C PHE A 10 31.17 13.44 26.75
N GLY A 11 32.21 14.22 26.46
CA GLY A 11 32.84 15.08 27.48
C GLY A 11 33.45 14.22 28.59
N ASN A 12 33.04 14.48 29.84
CA ASN A 12 33.52 13.73 31.02
C ASN A 12 32.64 12.51 31.36
N GLN A 13 31.55 12.29 30.62
CA GLN A 13 30.61 11.20 30.91
C GLN A 13 30.91 9.98 30.04
N ALA A 14 31.02 8.81 30.66
CA ALA A 14 31.17 7.56 29.94
C ALA A 14 29.83 7.14 29.31
N VAL A 15 29.87 6.66 28.08
CA VAL A 15 28.73 6.00 27.43
C VAL A 15 28.42 4.73 28.23
N PRO A 16 27.15 4.50 28.61
CA PRO A 16 26.81 3.33 29.42
C PRO A 16 27.17 2.01 28.73
N LYS A 17 27.45 0.99 29.54
CA LYS A 17 27.78 -0.35 29.03
C LYS A 17 26.60 -0.90 28.23
N GLY A 18 26.90 -1.57 27.11
CA GLY A 18 25.90 -2.21 26.23
C GLY A 18 25.32 -1.30 25.14
N TRP A 19 25.68 -0.02 25.09
CA TRP A 19 25.17 0.90 24.07
C TRP A 19 25.88 0.74 22.72
N ILE A 20 25.11 0.85 21.64
CA ILE A 20 25.58 0.90 20.25
C ILE A 20 25.40 2.34 19.76
N ILE A 21 26.44 2.89 19.14
CA ILE A 21 26.41 4.25 18.58
C ILE A 21 26.14 4.12 17.08
N VAL A 22 25.07 4.78 16.61
CA VAL A 22 24.71 4.87 15.19
C VAL A 22 24.66 6.35 14.81
N ALA A 23 25.27 6.70 13.69
CA ALA A 23 25.26 8.04 13.13
C ALA A 23 24.85 7.97 11.66
N ALA A 24 24.11 8.98 11.19
CA ALA A 24 23.74 9.15 9.79
C ALA A 24 24.26 10.52 9.30
N GLY A 25 24.70 10.56 8.06
CA GLY A 25 25.18 11.78 7.41
C GLY A 25 24.83 11.75 5.93
N ASN A 26 24.67 12.93 5.34
CA ASN A 26 24.39 13.06 3.91
C ASN A 26 25.69 13.11 3.11
N PRO A 27 25.70 12.61 1.86
CA PRO A 27 26.84 12.74 0.97
C PRO A 27 27.20 14.22 0.73
N PRO A 28 28.48 14.50 0.40
CA PRO A 28 28.94 15.86 0.16
C PRO A 28 28.22 16.55 -1.00
N GLU A 29 27.68 15.80 -1.97
CA GLU A 29 26.92 16.36 -3.09
C GLU A 29 25.64 17.09 -2.65
N TYR A 30 25.06 16.73 -1.51
CA TYR A 30 23.78 17.29 -1.05
C TYR A 30 23.94 18.53 -0.16
N ASN A 31 25.13 18.81 0.35
CA ASN A 31 25.30 19.86 1.35
C ASN A 31 26.68 20.53 1.28
N LYS A 32 26.66 21.87 1.14
CA LYS A 32 27.87 22.71 1.04
C LYS A 32 28.72 22.73 2.32
N SER A 33 28.21 22.26 3.45
CA SER A 33 28.89 22.26 4.76
C SER A 33 29.27 20.86 5.26
N VAL A 34 29.43 19.88 4.38
CA VAL A 34 29.86 18.53 4.77
C VAL A 34 31.35 18.51 5.07
N ARG A 35 31.71 17.92 6.21
CA ARG A 35 33.09 17.58 6.55
C ARG A 35 33.24 16.08 6.49
N GLU A 36 34.08 15.61 5.59
CA GLU A 36 34.41 14.19 5.52
C GLU A 36 35.17 13.74 6.77
N PHE A 37 34.94 12.50 7.19
CA PHE A 37 35.71 11.90 8.25
C PHE A 37 37.12 11.56 7.76
N ASP A 38 38.12 11.82 8.60
CA ASP A 38 39.48 11.40 8.34
C ASP A 38 39.61 9.86 8.40
N MET A 39 40.62 9.33 7.72
CA MET A 39 40.90 7.88 7.66
C MET A 39 40.90 7.22 9.05
N VAL A 40 41.42 7.93 10.05
CA VAL A 40 41.57 7.45 11.43
C VAL A 40 40.21 7.33 12.13
N THR A 41 39.25 8.18 11.79
CA THR A 41 37.86 8.05 12.27
C THR A 41 37.14 6.93 11.52
N LEU A 42 37.33 6.82 10.20
CA LEU A 42 36.70 5.78 9.38
C LEU A 42 37.12 4.36 9.78
N ASP A 43 38.37 4.15 10.18
CA ASP A 43 38.88 2.85 10.67
C ASP A 43 38.20 2.38 11.98
N ARG A 44 37.53 3.28 12.70
CA ARG A 44 36.86 3.00 13.98
C ARG A 44 35.35 2.87 13.87
N VAL A 45 34.79 3.03 12.68
CA VAL A 45 33.35 2.92 12.43
C VAL A 45 33.09 1.91 11.33
N ARG A 46 31.97 1.20 11.43
CA ARG A 46 31.47 0.42 10.30
C ARG A 46 30.64 1.36 9.43
N ARG A 47 31.20 1.81 8.30
CA ARG A 47 30.48 2.61 7.31
C ARG A 47 29.58 1.71 6.47
N MET A 48 28.34 2.15 6.27
CA MET A 48 27.38 1.54 5.36
C MET A 48 26.87 2.68 4.47
N ASP A 49 27.07 2.56 3.16
CA ASP A 49 26.51 3.50 2.20
C ASP A 49 25.06 3.06 1.89
N ILE A 50 24.14 4.01 1.99
CA ILE A 50 22.70 3.78 1.74
C ILE A 50 22.35 4.53 0.47
N GLU A 51 21.92 3.77 -0.54
CA GLU A 51 21.53 4.30 -1.84
C GLU A 51 20.00 4.18 -2.01
N ALA A 52 19.44 5.09 -2.80
CA ALA A 52 18.03 5.08 -3.12
C ALA A 52 17.76 4.02 -4.20
N ASP A 53 16.91 3.04 -3.87
CA ASP A 53 16.46 2.01 -4.80
C ASP A 53 14.94 2.10 -4.98
N TYR A 54 14.51 2.31 -6.22
CA TYR A 54 13.09 2.43 -6.55
C TYR A 54 12.32 1.13 -6.30
N ARG A 55 12.89 -0.05 -6.58
CA ARG A 55 12.21 -1.34 -6.39
C ARG A 55 11.89 -1.57 -4.92
N VAL A 56 12.87 -1.29 -4.04
CA VAL A 56 12.68 -1.38 -2.58
C VAL A 56 11.66 -0.35 -2.10
N TRP A 57 11.76 0.90 -2.59
CA TRP A 57 10.81 1.93 -2.21
C TRP A 57 9.40 1.65 -2.73
N LYS A 58 9.24 1.04 -3.90
CA LYS A 58 7.93 0.71 -4.48
C LYS A 58 7.14 -0.23 -3.58
N GLU A 59 7.78 -1.23 -2.97
CA GLU A 59 7.13 -2.12 -1.99
C GLU A 59 6.60 -1.34 -0.77
N TYR A 60 7.42 -0.42 -0.25
CA TYR A 60 6.99 0.50 0.81
C TYR A 60 5.83 1.40 0.35
N ALA A 61 5.96 2.01 -0.82
CA ALA A 61 5.00 2.95 -1.39
C ALA A 61 3.64 2.30 -1.62
N ARG A 62 3.59 1.03 -2.03
CA ARG A 62 2.34 0.25 -2.11
C ARG A 62 1.67 0.12 -0.73
N LYS A 63 2.44 -0.24 0.30
CA LYS A 63 1.92 -0.39 1.67
C LYS A 63 1.38 0.92 2.24
N GLU A 64 2.08 2.03 1.99
CA GLU A 64 1.62 3.37 2.39
C GLU A 64 0.58 3.96 1.43
N GLN A 65 0.16 3.18 0.42
CA GLN A 65 -0.86 3.54 -0.56
C GLN A 65 -0.52 4.83 -1.31
N VAL A 66 0.74 5.00 -1.72
CA VAL A 66 1.17 6.10 -2.59
C VAL A 66 0.34 6.13 -3.87
N HIS A 67 0.07 7.33 -4.36
CA HIS A 67 -0.83 7.57 -5.48
C HIS A 67 -0.46 6.71 -6.71
N PRO A 68 -1.41 5.93 -7.27
CA PRO A 68 -1.16 5.00 -8.38
C PRO A 68 -0.55 5.65 -9.62
N ALA A 69 -1.01 6.85 -10.00
CA ALA A 69 -0.44 7.58 -11.12
C ALA A 69 1.06 7.86 -10.96
N LEU A 70 1.53 8.13 -9.73
CA LEU A 70 2.96 8.35 -9.46
C LEU A 70 3.76 7.05 -9.55
N LEU A 71 3.19 5.93 -9.08
CA LEU A 71 3.81 4.62 -9.21
C LEU A 71 3.91 4.19 -10.68
N SER A 72 2.87 4.44 -11.47
CA SER A 72 2.87 4.15 -12.92
C SER A 72 3.88 5.03 -13.66
N TYR A 73 3.95 6.32 -13.34
CA TYR A 73 4.97 7.23 -13.85
C TYR A 73 6.39 6.74 -13.55
N LEU A 74 6.68 6.39 -12.29
CA LEU A 74 8.00 5.94 -11.87
C LEU A 74 8.37 4.57 -12.45
N GLU A 75 7.40 3.74 -12.79
CA GLU A 75 7.65 2.50 -13.55
C GLU A 75 8.17 2.81 -14.97
N LEU A 76 7.59 3.81 -15.63
CA LEU A 76 7.99 4.25 -16.96
C LEU A 76 9.30 5.05 -16.95
N ARG A 77 9.59 5.75 -15.85
CA ARG A 77 10.74 6.65 -15.69
C ARG A 77 11.44 6.44 -14.35
N PRO A 78 12.03 5.25 -14.07
CA PRO A 78 12.62 4.94 -12.77
C PRO A 78 13.83 5.83 -12.43
N LYS A 79 14.48 6.41 -13.45
CA LYS A 79 15.59 7.38 -13.28
C LYS A 79 15.16 8.68 -12.59
N ASN A 80 13.86 9.01 -12.62
CA ASN A 80 13.34 10.21 -11.99
C ASN A 80 13.01 10.02 -10.50
N PHE A 81 13.07 8.78 -9.98
CA PHE A 81 12.78 8.47 -8.59
C PHE A 81 13.64 9.28 -7.60
N TYR A 82 14.93 9.37 -7.86
CA TYR A 82 15.87 10.08 -7.01
C TYR A 82 16.91 10.81 -7.86
N ARG A 83 16.87 12.14 -7.85
CA ARG A 83 17.79 13.02 -8.60
C ARG A 83 18.23 14.16 -7.71
N ALA A 84 19.49 14.54 -7.77
CA ALA A 84 20.01 15.72 -7.09
C ALA A 84 21.14 16.31 -7.92
N GLU A 85 20.93 17.53 -8.41
CA GLU A 85 21.79 18.19 -9.37
C GLU A 85 21.91 19.68 -8.99
N ALA A 86 23.11 20.24 -9.15
CA ALA A 86 23.34 21.66 -8.93
C ALA A 86 23.28 22.40 -10.27
N ASP A 87 22.41 23.40 -10.35
CA ASP A 87 22.24 24.27 -11.51
C ASP A 87 22.55 25.74 -11.17
N VAL A 88 22.55 26.62 -12.17
CA VAL A 88 22.83 28.07 -12.06
C VAL A 88 21.93 28.74 -11.03
N ASP A 89 20.68 28.30 -10.93
CA ASP A 89 19.65 28.86 -10.02
C ASP A 89 19.62 28.19 -8.64
N GLY A 90 20.37 27.11 -8.41
CA GLY A 90 20.44 26.41 -7.14
C GLY A 90 20.43 24.88 -7.25
N LEU A 91 20.26 24.21 -6.10
CA LEU A 91 20.15 22.75 -6.04
C LEU A 91 18.75 22.33 -6.48
N GLN A 92 18.66 21.55 -7.55
CA GLN A 92 17.46 20.86 -7.99
C GLN A 92 17.48 19.43 -7.47
N PHE A 93 16.36 18.94 -6.92
CA PHE A 93 16.31 17.60 -6.38
C PHE A 93 14.90 16.99 -6.34
N VAL A 94 14.87 15.67 -6.35
CA VAL A 94 13.72 14.81 -6.09
C VAL A 94 14.19 13.69 -5.16
N THR A 95 13.42 13.42 -4.12
CA THR A 95 13.73 12.37 -3.13
C THR A 95 12.53 11.46 -2.94
N ALA A 96 12.77 10.27 -2.40
CA ALA A 96 11.72 9.31 -2.03
C ALA A 96 10.59 9.94 -1.20
N ARG A 97 10.92 10.84 -0.26
CA ARG A 97 9.94 11.55 0.58
C ARG A 97 9.05 12.51 -0.22
N ALA A 98 9.62 13.19 -1.21
CA ALA A 98 8.87 14.15 -2.01
C ALA A 98 7.70 13.49 -2.75
N TRP A 99 7.86 12.25 -3.19
CA TRP A 99 6.79 11.46 -3.83
C TRP A 99 5.65 11.10 -2.87
N GLU A 100 5.98 10.77 -1.62
CA GLU A 100 4.99 10.46 -0.58
C GLU A 100 4.19 11.72 -0.21
N ASP A 101 4.90 12.82 0.07
CA ASP A 101 4.27 14.10 0.39
C ASP A 101 3.38 14.60 -0.77
N PHE A 102 3.85 14.45 -2.01
CA PHE A 102 3.08 14.82 -3.20
C PHE A 102 1.88 13.91 -3.42
N SER A 103 2.03 12.60 -3.20
CA SER A 103 0.93 11.64 -3.25
C SER A 103 -0.22 12.03 -2.31
N ASP A 104 0.09 12.45 -1.09
CA ASP A 104 -0.94 12.85 -0.13
C ASP A 104 -1.66 14.12 -0.55
N LEU A 105 -0.95 15.07 -1.18
CA LEU A 105 -1.57 16.24 -1.79
C LEU A 105 -2.50 15.82 -2.94
N LEU A 106 -2.05 14.95 -3.85
CA LEU A 106 -2.85 14.47 -4.98
C LEU A 106 -4.18 13.88 -4.51
N LYS A 107 -4.15 12.96 -3.55
CA LYS A 107 -5.37 12.35 -2.99
C LYS A 107 -6.31 13.40 -2.39
N ALA A 108 -5.76 14.40 -1.71
CA ALA A 108 -6.57 15.48 -1.14
C ALA A 108 -7.19 16.36 -2.25
N TYR A 109 -6.44 16.64 -3.31
CA TYR A 109 -6.90 17.44 -4.45
C TYR A 109 -8.00 16.72 -5.22
N GLU A 110 -7.86 15.42 -5.47
CA GLU A 110 -8.91 14.60 -6.09
C GLU A 110 -10.19 14.59 -5.26
N ALA A 111 -10.08 14.39 -3.94
CA ALA A 111 -11.23 14.42 -3.04
C ALA A 111 -11.95 15.78 -3.02
N LEU A 112 -11.21 16.86 -3.28
CA LEU A 112 -11.74 18.23 -3.35
C LEU A 112 -12.04 18.69 -4.79
N GLN A 113 -11.79 17.85 -5.80
CA GLN A 113 -11.91 18.16 -7.22
C GLN A 113 -11.09 19.40 -7.65
N ILE A 114 -9.90 19.55 -7.08
CA ILE A 114 -8.96 20.62 -7.40
C ILE A 114 -7.95 20.11 -8.43
N PRO A 115 -7.79 20.77 -9.60
CA PRO A 115 -6.80 20.38 -10.58
C PRO A 115 -5.37 20.65 -10.08
N VAL A 116 -4.45 19.77 -10.45
CA VAL A 116 -3.03 19.91 -10.11
C VAL A 116 -2.34 20.67 -11.23
N THR A 117 -1.59 21.72 -10.89
CA THR A 117 -0.82 22.50 -11.86
C THR A 117 0.66 22.13 -11.79
N GLN A 118 1.41 22.36 -12.87
CA GLN A 118 2.86 22.16 -12.89
C GLN A 118 3.59 22.92 -11.78
N GLU A 119 3.11 24.11 -11.40
CA GLU A 119 3.66 24.89 -10.30
C GLU A 119 3.57 24.12 -8.98
N VAL A 120 2.41 23.53 -8.70
CA VAL A 120 2.19 22.69 -7.51
C VAL A 120 3.09 21.46 -7.53
N VAL A 121 3.24 20.79 -8.69
CA VAL A 121 4.16 19.64 -8.81
C VAL A 121 5.59 20.04 -8.43
N LYS A 122 6.04 21.21 -8.91
CA LYS A 122 7.40 21.73 -8.69
C LYS A 122 7.68 22.09 -7.22
N GLU A 123 6.67 22.43 -6.43
CA GLU A 123 6.83 22.71 -5.00
C GLU A 123 7.33 21.49 -4.22
N TYR A 124 6.90 20.30 -4.64
CA TYR A 124 7.25 19.01 -4.04
C TYR A 124 8.43 18.35 -4.77
N LEU A 125 8.31 18.20 -6.09
CA LEU A 125 9.36 17.66 -6.96
C LEU A 125 10.23 18.81 -7.45
N ARG A 126 11.22 19.20 -6.65
CA ARG A 126 12.07 20.38 -6.88
C ARG A 126 13.11 20.18 -7.98
N HIS A 127 12.73 19.57 -9.08
CA HIS A 127 13.53 19.42 -10.30
C HIS A 127 12.65 19.76 -11.50
N ALA A 128 13.06 20.73 -12.30
CA ALA A 128 12.22 21.31 -13.34
C ALA A 128 11.75 20.27 -14.36
N ASP A 129 12.68 19.52 -14.95
CA ASP A 129 12.36 18.50 -15.96
C ASP A 129 11.44 17.40 -15.41
N VAL A 130 11.69 16.94 -14.18
CA VAL A 130 10.86 15.89 -13.56
C VAL A 130 9.46 16.43 -13.26
N ALA A 131 9.33 17.65 -12.74
CA ALA A 131 8.04 18.24 -12.45
C ALA A 131 7.21 18.49 -13.72
N GLU A 132 7.84 18.93 -14.81
CA GLU A 132 7.18 19.10 -16.11
C GLU A 132 6.69 17.76 -16.68
N ASP A 133 7.56 16.75 -16.68
CA ASP A 133 7.23 15.41 -17.18
C ASP A 133 6.13 14.75 -16.35
N VAL A 134 6.17 14.89 -15.02
CA VAL A 134 5.11 14.41 -14.12
C VAL A 134 3.79 15.14 -14.36
N ALA A 135 3.80 16.47 -14.51
CA ALA A 135 2.58 17.22 -14.75
C ALA A 135 1.91 16.78 -16.07
N ALA A 136 2.69 16.68 -17.15
CA ALA A 136 2.20 16.18 -18.43
C ALA A 136 1.69 14.74 -18.34
N TYR A 137 2.37 13.88 -17.57
CA TYR A 137 1.94 12.51 -17.36
C TYR A 137 0.62 12.42 -16.59
N LEU A 138 0.41 13.25 -15.56
CA LEU A 138 -0.86 13.27 -14.80
C LEU A 138 -2.04 13.67 -15.69
N ASP A 139 -1.86 14.67 -16.56
CA ASP A 139 -2.89 15.05 -17.54
C ASP A 139 -3.23 13.90 -18.50
N LEU A 140 -2.21 13.18 -18.98
CA LEU A 140 -2.41 11.99 -19.82
C LEU A 140 -3.10 10.85 -19.06
N TYR A 141 -2.71 10.63 -17.80
CA TYR A 141 -3.28 9.59 -16.95
C TYR A 141 -4.78 9.80 -16.73
N GLN A 142 -5.18 11.04 -16.44
CA GLN A 142 -6.58 11.43 -16.32
C GLN A 142 -7.32 11.23 -17.65
N LYS A 143 -6.72 11.67 -18.76
CA LYS A 143 -7.31 11.46 -20.09
C LYS A 143 -7.49 9.97 -20.42
N TYR A 144 -6.55 9.11 -20.07
CA TYR A 144 -6.68 7.66 -20.28
C TYR A 144 -7.77 7.06 -19.41
N GLN A 145 -7.96 7.54 -18.18
CA GLN A 145 -9.06 7.10 -17.33
C GLN A 145 -10.41 7.37 -18.00
N ASP A 146 -10.59 8.57 -18.57
CA ASP A 146 -11.82 8.96 -19.28
C ASP A 146 -11.99 8.20 -20.61
N ASP A 147 -10.91 8.05 -21.37
CA ASP A 147 -10.94 7.52 -22.73
C ASP A 147 -11.12 5.98 -22.80
N TYR A 148 -10.65 5.25 -21.79
CA TYR A 148 -10.68 3.78 -21.78
C TYR A 148 -11.86 3.19 -21.01
N GLY A 149 -12.52 3.95 -20.13
CA GLY A 149 -13.65 3.44 -19.35
C GLY A 149 -13.27 2.25 -18.47
N ILE A 150 -12.32 2.47 -17.54
CA ILE A 150 -11.72 1.39 -16.73
C ILE A 150 -12.78 0.65 -15.90
N GLU A 151 -13.78 1.37 -15.40
CA GLU A 151 -14.88 0.76 -14.65
C GLU A 151 -15.73 -0.16 -15.54
N GLU A 152 -16.01 0.27 -16.78
CA GLU A 152 -16.72 -0.53 -17.77
C GLU A 152 -15.94 -1.80 -18.15
N ILE A 153 -14.60 -1.69 -18.26
CA ILE A 153 -13.73 -2.84 -18.48
C ILE A 153 -13.88 -3.87 -17.35
N LEU A 154 -13.83 -3.41 -16.10
CA LEU A 154 -13.99 -4.30 -14.94
C LEU A 154 -15.40 -4.87 -14.78
N LEU A 155 -16.39 -4.29 -15.46
CA LEU A 155 -17.74 -4.84 -15.55
C LEU A 155 -17.95 -5.77 -16.75
N GLY A 156 -16.90 -6.03 -17.54
CA GLY A 156 -16.95 -6.86 -18.75
C GLY A 156 -17.66 -6.18 -19.93
N LYS A 157 -17.86 -4.86 -19.87
CA LYS A 157 -18.54 -4.07 -20.91
C LYS A 157 -17.50 -3.30 -21.73
N VAL A 158 -16.68 -4.04 -22.49
CA VAL A 158 -15.62 -3.43 -23.31
C VAL A 158 -16.11 -3.19 -24.73
N ASP A 159 -16.10 -1.93 -25.16
CA ASP A 159 -16.39 -1.58 -26.55
C ASP A 159 -15.23 -1.97 -27.48
N THR A 160 -15.57 -2.32 -28.73
CA THR A 160 -14.54 -2.71 -29.72
C THR A 160 -13.55 -1.58 -30.01
N GLU A 161 -13.97 -0.33 -29.88
CA GLU A 161 -13.13 0.85 -30.05
C GLU A 161 -11.99 0.90 -29.02
N VAL A 162 -12.23 0.43 -27.80
CA VAL A 162 -11.23 0.35 -26.73
C VAL A 162 -10.08 -0.60 -27.12
N TYR A 163 -10.43 -1.78 -27.65
CA TYR A 163 -9.42 -2.74 -28.16
C TYR A 163 -8.68 -2.21 -29.39
N GLN A 164 -9.36 -1.49 -30.28
CA GLN A 164 -8.71 -0.85 -31.43
C GLN A 164 -7.73 0.24 -30.99
N ARG A 165 -8.09 1.01 -29.97
CA ARG A 165 -7.22 2.04 -29.43
C ARG A 165 -5.98 1.45 -28.77
N ILE A 166 -6.17 0.51 -27.83
CA ILE A 166 -5.06 -0.06 -27.05
C ILE A 166 -4.09 -0.86 -27.92
N SER A 167 -4.57 -1.47 -29.00
CA SER A 167 -3.70 -2.23 -29.91
C SER A 167 -2.73 -1.32 -30.69
N HIS A 168 -3.13 -0.07 -30.99
CA HIS A 168 -2.29 0.93 -31.67
C HIS A 168 -1.55 1.86 -30.71
N ALA A 169 -1.84 1.78 -29.41
CA ALA A 169 -1.24 2.61 -28.37
C ALA A 169 0.27 2.34 -28.22
N ALA A 170 1.00 3.38 -27.83
CA ALA A 170 2.42 3.25 -27.47
C ALA A 170 2.57 2.45 -26.17
N PHE A 171 3.75 1.85 -25.95
CA PHE A 171 4.03 1.06 -24.76
C PHE A 171 3.72 1.81 -23.44
N ASP A 172 4.11 3.08 -23.36
CA ASP A 172 3.87 3.93 -22.18
C ASP A 172 2.36 4.07 -21.89
N GLU A 173 1.51 4.18 -22.92
CA GLU A 173 0.06 4.22 -22.77
C GLU A 173 -0.49 2.86 -22.31
N LYS A 174 0.01 1.75 -22.85
CA LYS A 174 -0.41 0.40 -22.45
C LYS A 174 -0.11 0.09 -20.98
N ILE A 175 1.07 0.47 -20.49
CA ILE A 175 1.44 0.35 -19.08
C ILE A 175 0.57 1.26 -18.20
N SER A 176 0.27 2.47 -18.66
CA SER A 176 -0.60 3.40 -17.92
C SER A 176 -2.03 2.85 -17.78
N VAL A 177 -2.60 2.30 -18.86
CA VAL A 177 -3.92 1.64 -18.84
C VAL A 177 -3.91 0.40 -17.95
N THR A 178 -2.84 -0.39 -17.98
CA THR A 178 -2.67 -1.53 -17.08
C THR A 178 -2.60 -1.08 -15.61
N GLY A 179 -1.88 0.02 -15.33
CA GLY A 179 -1.80 0.62 -14.01
C GLY A 179 -3.15 1.14 -13.50
N LEU A 180 -3.94 1.78 -14.36
CA LEU A 180 -5.32 2.20 -14.08
C LEU A 180 -6.22 1.01 -13.75
N LEU A 181 -6.12 -0.08 -14.52
CA LEU A 181 -6.89 -1.30 -14.29
C LEU A 181 -6.55 -1.93 -12.93
N LEU A 182 -5.25 -2.01 -12.61
CA LEU A 182 -4.77 -2.49 -11.32
C LEU A 182 -5.26 -1.63 -10.16
N ASP A 183 -5.19 -0.31 -10.29
CA ASP A 183 -5.68 0.62 -9.26
C ASP A 183 -7.17 0.40 -8.98
N ALA A 184 -7.98 0.33 -10.03
CA ALA A 184 -9.41 0.07 -9.89
C ALA A 184 -9.68 -1.30 -9.23
N LEU A 185 -8.93 -2.35 -9.56
CA LEU A 185 -9.01 -3.63 -8.86
C LEU A 185 -8.59 -3.54 -7.39
N PHE A 186 -7.48 -2.84 -7.10
CA PHE A 186 -6.97 -2.71 -5.74
C PHE A 186 -7.91 -1.93 -4.83
N ARG A 187 -8.68 -0.97 -5.35
CA ARG A 187 -9.75 -0.32 -4.59
C ARG A 187 -10.79 -1.34 -4.11
N GLU A 188 -11.26 -2.21 -4.99
CA GLU A 188 -12.24 -3.25 -4.65
C GLU A 188 -11.64 -4.30 -3.72
N MET A 189 -10.41 -4.75 -3.97
CA MET A 189 -9.69 -5.66 -3.09
C MET A 189 -9.45 -5.05 -1.70
N THR A 190 -9.23 -3.73 -1.61
CA THR A 190 -9.12 -3.01 -0.33
C THR A 190 -10.43 -3.08 0.45
N VAL A 191 -11.58 -2.91 -0.22
CA VAL A 191 -12.90 -3.06 0.40
C VAL A 191 -13.06 -4.49 0.92
N PHE A 192 -12.82 -5.51 0.08
CA PHE A 192 -12.86 -6.91 0.50
C PHE A 192 -11.95 -7.19 1.72
N CYS A 193 -10.71 -6.71 1.69
CA CYS A 193 -9.75 -6.92 2.78
C CYS A 193 -10.23 -6.30 4.10
N LYS A 194 -10.86 -5.12 4.04
CA LYS A 194 -11.47 -4.47 5.22
C LYS A 194 -12.62 -5.32 5.78
N GLU A 195 -13.55 -5.74 4.92
CA GLU A 195 -14.68 -6.59 5.32
C GLU A 195 -14.22 -7.93 5.89
N LYS A 196 -13.19 -8.55 5.29
CA LYS A 196 -12.57 -9.78 5.79
C LYS A 196 -11.97 -9.56 7.17
N LYS A 197 -11.14 -8.53 7.34
CA LYS A 197 -10.50 -8.21 8.63
C LYS A 197 -11.55 -7.96 9.73
N LEU A 198 -12.63 -7.26 9.41
CA LEU A 198 -13.75 -7.04 10.32
C LEU A 198 -14.42 -8.36 10.71
N THR A 199 -14.71 -9.21 9.72
CA THR A 199 -15.33 -10.52 9.91
C THR A 199 -14.47 -11.45 10.76
N ASP A 200 -13.16 -11.52 10.49
CA ASP A 200 -12.22 -12.36 11.26
C ASP A 200 -12.12 -11.90 12.72
N ALA A 201 -12.05 -10.58 12.96
CA ALA A 201 -12.02 -10.03 14.32
C ALA A 201 -13.35 -10.29 15.07
N TRP A 202 -14.49 -10.14 14.40
CA TRP A 202 -15.79 -10.43 14.98
C TRP A 202 -15.97 -11.92 15.26
N TYR A 203 -15.49 -12.80 14.39
CA TYR A 203 -15.48 -14.24 14.64
C TYR A 203 -14.72 -14.60 15.91
N LEU A 204 -13.52 -14.02 16.12
CA LEU A 204 -12.74 -14.24 17.33
C LEU A 204 -13.49 -13.76 18.59
N PHE A 205 -14.16 -12.61 18.51
CA PHE A 205 -15.01 -12.11 19.59
C PHE A 205 -16.16 -13.07 19.90
N LEU A 206 -16.90 -13.55 18.88
CA LEU A 206 -18.01 -14.49 19.07
C LEU A 206 -17.54 -15.84 19.62
N LYS A 207 -16.35 -16.30 19.22
CA LYS A 207 -15.75 -17.52 19.76
C LYS A 207 -15.46 -17.37 21.26
N GLU A 208 -14.95 -16.22 21.68
CA GLU A 208 -14.73 -15.93 23.11
C GLU A 208 -16.05 -15.76 23.87
N TYR A 209 -17.04 -15.10 23.28
CA TYR A 209 -18.36 -14.99 23.89
C TYR A 209 -19.00 -16.38 24.08
N ARG A 210 -18.91 -17.25 23.08
CA ARG A 210 -19.43 -18.63 23.17
C ARG A 210 -18.81 -19.43 24.32
N SER A 211 -17.51 -19.26 24.56
CA SER A 211 -16.81 -19.99 25.62
C SER A 211 -17.24 -19.55 27.02
N ARG A 212 -17.63 -18.27 27.19
CA ARG A 212 -18.03 -17.71 28.49
C ARG A 212 -19.54 -17.77 28.75
N VAL A 213 -20.36 -17.62 27.72
CA VAL A 213 -21.82 -17.51 27.87
C VAL A 213 -22.46 -18.79 28.42
N GLU A 214 -21.87 -19.96 28.17
CA GLU A 214 -22.36 -21.25 28.68
C GLU A 214 -22.30 -21.36 30.21
N GLN A 215 -21.41 -20.60 30.85
CA GLN A 215 -21.20 -20.61 32.31
C GLN A 215 -21.71 -19.32 32.98
N ALA A 216 -22.19 -18.35 32.20
CA ALA A 216 -22.63 -17.06 32.71
C ALA A 216 -24.06 -17.12 33.26
N GLU A 217 -24.27 -16.55 34.45
CA GLU A 217 -25.63 -16.38 35.02
C GLU A 217 -26.45 -15.39 34.19
N ASN A 218 -25.81 -14.36 33.62
CA ASN A 218 -26.42 -13.37 32.75
C ASN A 218 -25.65 -13.24 31.41
N PRO A 219 -26.18 -13.85 30.33
CA PRO A 219 -25.58 -13.80 28.99
C PRO A 219 -25.36 -12.38 28.44
N GLU A 220 -26.30 -11.47 28.66
CA GLU A 220 -26.21 -10.07 28.21
C GLU A 220 -25.05 -9.35 28.90
N GLU A 221 -24.96 -9.47 30.22
CA GLU A 221 -23.89 -8.84 31.00
C GLU A 221 -22.52 -9.43 30.64
N CYS A 222 -22.46 -10.73 30.37
CA CYS A 222 -21.25 -11.37 29.85
C CYS A 222 -20.81 -10.74 28.51
N TYR A 223 -21.74 -10.56 27.56
CA TYR A 223 -21.46 -9.91 26.28
C TYR A 223 -20.96 -8.47 26.47
N LEU A 224 -21.68 -7.67 27.26
CA LEU A 224 -21.30 -6.27 27.54
C LEU A 224 -19.95 -6.16 28.24
N SER A 225 -19.62 -7.10 29.13
CA SER A 225 -18.31 -7.14 29.79
C SER A 225 -17.18 -7.38 28.79
N LEU A 226 -17.39 -8.23 27.77
CA LEU A 226 -16.42 -8.48 26.70
C LEU A 226 -16.24 -7.25 25.82
N VAL A 227 -17.35 -6.61 25.42
CA VAL A 227 -17.28 -5.35 24.64
C VAL A 227 -16.49 -4.30 25.42
N LYS A 228 -16.74 -4.15 26.72
CA LYS A 228 -16.02 -3.22 27.58
C LYS A 228 -14.53 -3.57 27.72
N GLN A 229 -14.17 -4.85 27.77
CA GLN A 229 -12.76 -5.28 27.78
C GLN A 229 -12.04 -4.88 26.48
N GLU A 230 -12.71 -5.01 25.34
CA GLU A 230 -12.17 -4.55 24.04
C GLU A 230 -12.03 -3.02 24.00
N GLU A 231 -13.02 -2.27 24.51
CA GLU A 231 -12.94 -0.80 24.63
C GLU A 231 -11.76 -0.35 25.49
N GLU A 232 -11.60 -0.94 26.68
CA GLU A 232 -10.48 -0.61 27.58
C GLU A 232 -9.13 -0.95 26.96
N THR A 233 -9.06 -2.02 26.16
CA THR A 233 -7.85 -2.42 25.44
C THR A 233 -7.51 -1.42 24.34
N LEU A 234 -8.51 -0.99 23.58
CA LEU A 234 -8.36 0.06 22.57
C LEU A 234 -7.84 1.36 23.19
N GLU A 235 -8.47 1.83 24.28
CA GLU A 235 -8.07 3.06 24.96
C GLU A 235 -6.65 2.98 25.54
N LYS A 236 -6.27 1.84 26.15
CA LYS A 236 -4.90 1.62 26.65
C LYS A 236 -3.87 1.68 25.53
N LYS A 237 -4.14 1.02 24.39
CA LYS A 237 -3.21 0.99 23.25
C LYS A 237 -3.15 2.34 22.52
N LYS A 238 -4.26 3.08 22.48
CA LYS A 238 -4.33 4.46 21.96
C LYS A 238 -3.50 5.41 22.83
N ALA A 239 -3.64 5.33 24.16
CA ALA A 239 -2.86 6.14 25.10
C ALA A 239 -1.36 5.81 25.06
N ALA A 240 -1.00 4.58 24.68
CA ALA A 240 0.39 4.13 24.54
C ALA A 240 0.98 4.37 23.12
N GLU A 241 0.25 5.02 22.22
CA GLU A 241 0.66 5.26 20.82
C GLU A 241 1.05 3.98 20.04
N LEU A 242 0.48 2.84 20.42
CA LEU A 242 0.76 1.54 19.79
C LEU A 242 -0.10 1.26 18.55
N TYR A 243 -1.14 2.07 18.31
CA TYR A 243 -2.00 1.95 17.14
C TYR A 243 -1.87 3.14 16.21
N THR A 244 -1.83 2.83 14.92
CA THR A 244 -1.96 3.83 13.85
C THR A 244 -3.38 4.39 13.82
N ARG A 245 -3.57 5.56 13.21
CA ARG A 245 -4.90 6.16 13.02
C ARG A 245 -5.87 5.23 12.26
N LYS A 246 -5.36 4.47 11.28
CA LYS A 246 -6.14 3.49 10.51
C LYS A 246 -6.64 2.34 11.41
N GLU A 247 -5.79 1.84 12.31
CA GLU A 247 -6.16 0.79 13.24
C GLU A 247 -7.17 1.26 14.29
N VAL A 248 -6.99 2.47 14.83
CA VAL A 248 -7.96 3.05 15.79
C VAL A 248 -9.36 3.10 15.16
N ARG A 249 -9.48 3.65 13.95
CA ARG A 249 -10.76 3.71 13.22
C ARG A 249 -11.37 2.33 13.00
N PHE A 250 -10.55 1.34 12.65
CA PHE A 250 -11.00 -0.05 12.46
C PHE A 250 -11.59 -0.64 13.75
N TYR A 251 -10.92 -0.47 14.89
CA TYR A 251 -11.42 -0.99 16.16
C TYR A 251 -12.65 -0.22 16.66
N GLU A 252 -12.73 1.09 16.41
CA GLU A 252 -13.93 1.89 16.69
C GLU A 252 -15.14 1.39 15.87
N GLU A 253 -14.94 1.07 14.59
CA GLU A 253 -15.97 0.46 13.73
C GLU A 253 -16.38 -0.94 14.22
N LEU A 254 -15.42 -1.81 14.54
CA LEU A 254 -15.69 -3.13 15.12
C LEU A 254 -16.53 -3.02 16.39
N LEU A 255 -16.15 -2.15 17.32
CA LEU A 255 -16.88 -1.93 18.57
C LEU A 255 -18.31 -1.42 18.32
N ALA A 256 -18.50 -0.52 17.35
CA ALA A 256 -19.83 -0.02 17.00
C ALA A 256 -20.74 -1.15 16.51
N VAL A 257 -20.22 -2.05 15.68
CA VAL A 257 -20.95 -3.20 15.16
C VAL A 257 -21.23 -4.23 16.27
N LEU A 258 -20.25 -4.53 17.13
CA LEU A 258 -20.44 -5.41 18.28
C LEU A 258 -21.53 -4.90 19.24
N LYS A 259 -21.53 -3.60 19.56
CA LYS A 259 -22.58 -3.00 20.41
C LYS A 259 -23.97 -3.13 19.78
N LYS A 260 -24.08 -2.96 18.46
CA LYS A 260 -25.35 -3.11 17.74
C LYS A 260 -25.86 -4.56 17.75
N SER A 261 -24.96 -5.53 17.82
CA SER A 261 -25.27 -6.96 17.88
C SER A 261 -25.32 -7.52 19.31
N CYS A 262 -25.53 -6.66 20.31
CA CYS A 262 -25.77 -7.10 21.68
C CYS A 262 -27.09 -7.91 21.76
N PRO A 263 -27.08 -9.09 22.42
CA PRO A 263 -28.28 -9.87 22.59
C PRO A 263 -29.32 -9.16 23.49
N PRO A 264 -30.63 -9.36 23.25
CA PRO A 264 -31.69 -8.87 24.13
C PRO A 264 -31.60 -9.40 25.56
N LYS A 265 -32.24 -8.66 26.49
CA LYS A 265 -32.36 -9.06 27.90
C LYS A 265 -33.19 -10.34 28.04
N GLU A 266 -32.92 -11.09 29.12
CA GLU A 266 -33.74 -12.24 29.59
C GLU A 266 -33.75 -13.49 28.68
N LEU A 267 -32.84 -13.59 27.71
CA LEU A 267 -32.69 -14.79 26.87
C LEU A 267 -31.78 -15.84 27.54
N GLY A 268 -32.05 -17.12 27.24
CA GLY A 268 -31.13 -18.21 27.63
C GLY A 268 -29.79 -18.10 26.89
N ALA A 269 -28.75 -18.78 27.39
CA ALA A 269 -27.39 -18.71 26.81
C ALA A 269 -27.34 -19.04 25.29
N LYS A 270 -28.10 -20.06 24.85
CA LYS A 270 -28.16 -20.46 23.43
C LYS A 270 -28.86 -19.42 22.56
N GLU A 271 -29.98 -18.88 23.03
CA GLU A 271 -30.77 -17.88 22.31
C GLU A 271 -30.02 -16.55 22.23
N SER A 272 -29.33 -16.16 23.31
CA SER A 272 -28.46 -14.99 23.36
C SER A 272 -27.28 -15.11 22.38
N PHE A 273 -26.67 -16.29 22.28
CA PHE A 273 -25.62 -16.52 21.30
C PHE A 273 -26.14 -16.43 19.86
N GLU A 274 -27.30 -17.02 19.56
CA GLU A 274 -27.86 -16.95 18.21
C GLU A 274 -28.29 -15.52 17.85
N ALA A 275 -28.86 -14.76 18.78
CA ALA A 275 -29.17 -13.35 18.59
C ALA A 275 -27.92 -12.50 18.27
N ALA A 276 -26.83 -12.69 19.04
CA ALA A 276 -25.56 -12.01 18.78
C ALA A 276 -24.93 -12.40 17.43
N LYS A 277 -25.15 -13.64 17.00
CA LYS A 277 -24.63 -14.19 15.74
C LYS A 277 -25.39 -13.68 14.52
N GLN A 278 -26.64 -13.23 14.63
CA GLN A 278 -27.42 -12.73 13.47
C GLN A 278 -26.70 -11.60 12.72
N GLY A 279 -26.12 -10.64 13.45
CA GLY A 279 -25.34 -9.56 12.84
C GLY A 279 -24.11 -10.08 12.08
N PHE A 280 -23.44 -11.07 12.65
CA PHE A 280 -22.30 -11.72 12.01
C PHE A 280 -22.69 -12.50 10.75
N VAL A 281 -23.87 -13.13 10.71
CA VAL A 281 -24.36 -13.82 9.50
C VAL A 281 -24.53 -12.81 8.35
N CYS A 282 -25.17 -11.67 8.61
CA CYS A 282 -25.29 -10.61 7.60
C CYS A 282 -23.92 -10.08 7.13
N GLN A 283 -22.95 -9.96 8.05
CA GLN A 283 -21.59 -9.59 7.70
C GLN A 283 -20.90 -10.65 6.83
N THR A 284 -21.12 -11.94 7.08
CA THR A 284 -20.57 -13.02 6.24
C THR A 284 -21.20 -13.06 4.85
N GLU A 285 -22.49 -12.74 4.73
CA GLU A 285 -23.18 -12.60 3.44
C GLU A 285 -22.57 -11.45 2.64
N LYS A 286 -22.41 -10.28 3.27
CA LYS A 286 -21.75 -9.11 2.67
C LYS A 286 -20.32 -9.42 2.20
N LEU A 287 -19.54 -10.12 3.02
CA LEU A 287 -18.19 -10.55 2.65
C LEU A 287 -18.21 -11.49 1.42
N SER A 288 -19.17 -12.40 1.36
CA SER A 288 -19.33 -13.32 0.23
C SER A 288 -19.72 -12.58 -1.05
N GLU A 289 -20.63 -11.61 -0.97
CA GLU A 289 -21.04 -10.77 -2.11
C GLU A 289 -19.86 -9.95 -2.64
N GLU A 290 -19.08 -9.34 -1.75
CA GLU A 290 -17.90 -8.55 -2.14
C GLU A 290 -16.80 -9.43 -2.74
N LYS A 291 -16.63 -10.65 -2.23
CA LYS A 291 -15.71 -11.64 -2.79
C LYS A 291 -16.08 -11.99 -4.22
N GLU A 292 -17.36 -12.31 -4.47
CA GLU A 292 -17.86 -12.66 -5.80
C GLU A 292 -17.77 -11.49 -6.78
N LYS A 293 -18.10 -10.28 -6.33
CA LYS A 293 -17.97 -9.06 -7.13
C LYS A 293 -16.52 -8.80 -7.53
N THR A 294 -15.61 -8.78 -6.56
CA THR A 294 -14.17 -8.55 -6.79
C THR A 294 -13.57 -9.67 -7.66
N GLY A 295 -14.02 -10.91 -7.46
CA GLY A 295 -13.65 -12.07 -8.28
C GLY A 295 -14.02 -11.89 -9.75
N LYS A 296 -15.28 -11.53 -10.04
CA LYS A 296 -15.73 -11.24 -11.40
C LYS A 296 -14.95 -10.10 -12.05
N MET A 297 -14.71 -9.01 -11.32
CA MET A 297 -13.91 -7.89 -11.83
C MET A 297 -12.47 -8.31 -12.14
N THR A 298 -11.88 -9.17 -11.32
CA THR A 298 -10.56 -9.75 -11.56
C THR A 298 -10.55 -10.61 -12.83
N GLU A 299 -11.57 -11.44 -13.04
CA GLU A 299 -11.72 -12.23 -14.26
C GLU A 299 -11.90 -11.34 -15.50
N PHE A 300 -12.74 -10.31 -15.44
CA PHE A 300 -12.91 -9.38 -16.56
C PHE A 300 -11.64 -8.58 -16.87
N ALA A 301 -10.85 -8.23 -15.85
CA ALA A 301 -9.54 -7.64 -16.05
C ALA A 301 -8.61 -8.60 -16.80
N PHE A 302 -8.59 -9.88 -16.44
CA PHE A 302 -7.83 -10.88 -17.19
C PHE A 302 -8.33 -11.04 -18.63
N ASP A 303 -9.66 -11.02 -18.86
CA ASP A 303 -10.23 -11.08 -20.22
C ASP A 303 -9.70 -9.93 -21.09
N PHE A 304 -9.70 -8.73 -20.53
CA PHE A 304 -9.17 -7.55 -21.18
C PHE A 304 -7.68 -7.68 -21.46
N MET A 305 -6.88 -8.06 -20.45
CA MET A 305 -5.43 -8.19 -20.58
C MET A 305 -5.03 -9.26 -21.60
N GLU A 306 -5.72 -10.41 -21.62
CA GLU A 306 -5.48 -11.49 -22.58
C GLU A 306 -5.83 -11.04 -24.01
N THR A 307 -6.94 -10.32 -24.19
CA THR A 307 -7.38 -9.84 -25.50
C THR A 307 -6.51 -8.70 -26.03
N ALA A 308 -6.13 -7.76 -25.16
CA ALA A 308 -5.36 -6.57 -25.52
C ALA A 308 -3.87 -6.85 -25.71
N PHE A 309 -3.28 -7.73 -24.87
CA PHE A 309 -1.83 -7.87 -24.75
C PHE A 309 -1.32 -9.32 -24.81
N ALA A 310 -2.21 -10.31 -24.79
CA ALA A 310 -1.86 -11.73 -24.70
C ALA A 310 -0.87 -12.01 -23.55
N ALA A 311 0.29 -12.59 -23.83
CA ALA A 311 1.36 -12.86 -22.85
C ALA A 311 2.53 -11.87 -22.95
N GLY A 312 2.24 -10.61 -23.31
CA GLY A 312 3.21 -9.52 -23.43
C GLY A 312 3.79 -9.03 -22.10
N GLU A 313 4.61 -7.98 -22.16
CA GLU A 313 5.24 -7.37 -20.97
C GLU A 313 4.21 -6.74 -20.03
N GLU A 314 3.10 -6.25 -20.58
CA GLU A 314 1.96 -5.69 -19.84
C GLU A 314 1.29 -6.74 -18.95
N MET A 315 1.16 -7.98 -19.43
CA MET A 315 0.64 -9.10 -18.62
C MET A 315 1.62 -9.46 -17.49
N VAL A 316 2.93 -9.42 -17.75
CA VAL A 316 3.95 -9.63 -16.70
C VAL A 316 3.82 -8.56 -15.63
N PHE A 317 3.72 -7.28 -16.03
CA PHE A 317 3.53 -6.15 -15.11
C PHE A 317 2.26 -6.35 -14.29
N PHE A 318 1.12 -6.61 -14.92
CA PHE A 318 -0.17 -6.84 -14.26
C PHE A 318 -0.11 -7.93 -13.18
N VAL A 319 0.38 -9.11 -13.52
CA VAL A 319 0.46 -10.23 -12.58
C VAL A 319 1.45 -9.95 -11.46
N THR A 320 2.60 -9.34 -11.78
CA THR A 320 3.60 -8.97 -10.76
C THR A 320 3.03 -7.98 -9.76
N GLU A 321 2.33 -6.94 -10.22
CA GLU A 321 1.71 -5.96 -9.33
C GLU A 321 0.62 -6.61 -8.45
N LEU A 322 -0.23 -7.47 -9.03
CA LEU A 322 -1.23 -8.22 -8.26
C LEU A 322 -0.59 -9.05 -7.14
N THR A 323 0.47 -9.80 -7.44
CA THR A 323 1.18 -10.64 -6.47
C THR A 323 1.88 -9.83 -5.37
N MET A 324 2.48 -8.69 -5.73
CA MET A 324 3.29 -7.90 -4.81
C MET A 324 2.47 -6.94 -3.94
N SER A 325 1.21 -6.71 -4.29
CA SER A 325 0.28 -5.93 -3.46
C SER A 325 -0.18 -6.73 -2.23
N GLN A 326 -0.34 -6.06 -1.07
CA GLN A 326 -0.83 -6.70 0.14
C GLN A 326 -2.29 -7.14 -0.03
N GLU A 327 -3.12 -6.28 -0.60
CA GLU A 327 -4.53 -6.49 -0.83
C GLU A 327 -4.77 -7.62 -1.84
N GLY A 328 -4.02 -7.63 -2.95
CA GLY A 328 -4.07 -8.70 -3.93
C GLY A 328 -3.64 -10.05 -3.36
N ALA A 329 -2.56 -10.09 -2.56
CA ALA A 329 -2.13 -11.33 -1.91
C ALA A 329 -3.17 -11.89 -0.94
N VAL A 330 -3.82 -11.04 -0.14
CA VAL A 330 -4.91 -11.47 0.76
C VAL A 330 -6.11 -11.95 -0.06
N PHE A 331 -6.53 -11.21 -1.09
CA PHE A 331 -7.67 -11.58 -1.92
C PHE A 331 -7.44 -12.91 -2.67
N LEU A 332 -6.29 -13.07 -3.32
CA LEU A 332 -5.92 -14.27 -4.09
C LEU A 332 -5.66 -15.50 -3.21
N SER A 333 -5.49 -15.33 -1.90
CA SER A 333 -5.48 -16.45 -0.94
C SER A 333 -6.86 -17.01 -0.65
N GLU A 334 -7.91 -16.19 -0.87
CA GLU A 334 -9.30 -16.54 -0.60
C GLU A 334 -10.07 -16.88 -1.88
N TYR A 335 -9.75 -16.22 -2.99
CA TYR A 335 -10.38 -16.41 -4.29
C TYR A 335 -9.44 -17.19 -5.24
N ASP A 336 -9.89 -18.37 -5.67
CA ASP A 336 -9.14 -19.21 -6.60
C ASP A 336 -9.30 -18.71 -8.04
N CYS A 337 -8.29 -18.01 -8.53
CA CYS A 337 -8.23 -17.51 -9.90
C CYS A 337 -7.25 -18.36 -10.73
N GLU A 338 -7.80 -19.26 -11.55
CA GLU A 338 -7.00 -20.18 -12.37
C GLU A 338 -6.06 -19.43 -13.34
N ARG A 339 -6.53 -18.31 -13.92
CA ARG A 339 -5.76 -17.48 -14.84
C ARG A 339 -4.56 -16.83 -14.15
N TYR A 340 -4.75 -16.29 -12.95
CA TYR A 340 -3.65 -15.82 -12.13
C TYR A 340 -2.62 -16.94 -11.90
N HIS A 341 -3.04 -18.13 -11.47
CA HIS A 341 -2.12 -19.24 -11.23
C HIS A 341 -1.38 -19.73 -12.48
N LYS A 342 -2.00 -19.64 -13.66
CA LYS A 342 -1.36 -19.92 -14.94
C LYS A 342 -0.25 -18.90 -15.21
N TYR A 343 -0.58 -17.62 -15.28
CA TYR A 343 0.39 -16.58 -15.65
C TYR A 343 1.45 -16.34 -14.58
N ASN A 344 1.11 -16.47 -13.30
CA ASN A 344 2.07 -16.38 -12.20
C ASN A 344 3.19 -17.44 -12.32
N ARG A 345 2.82 -18.67 -12.73
CA ARG A 345 3.80 -19.75 -12.97
C ARG A 345 4.60 -19.53 -14.25
N GLU A 346 3.93 -19.14 -15.33
CA GLU A 346 4.57 -18.98 -16.65
C GLU A 346 5.51 -17.78 -16.72
N LEU A 347 5.15 -16.66 -16.08
CA LEU A 347 5.79 -15.37 -16.30
C LEU A 347 6.81 -14.98 -15.22
N LEU A 348 6.53 -15.21 -13.93
CA LEU A 348 7.45 -14.79 -12.84
C LEU A 348 8.73 -15.62 -12.77
N ILE A 349 8.69 -16.89 -13.17
CA ILE A 349 9.89 -17.73 -13.27
C ILE A 349 10.82 -17.20 -14.37
N GLY A 350 10.25 -16.67 -15.46
CA GLY A 350 10.99 -16.10 -16.58
C GLY A 350 11.52 -14.68 -16.35
N SER A 351 10.75 -13.82 -15.67
CA SER A 351 11.18 -12.44 -15.35
C SER A 351 12.30 -12.42 -14.31
N ARG A 352 12.16 -13.19 -13.21
CA ARG A 352 13.20 -13.30 -12.18
C ARG A 352 14.51 -13.86 -12.71
N ARG A 353 14.43 -14.78 -13.69
CA ARG A 353 15.62 -15.29 -14.39
C ARG A 353 16.27 -14.24 -15.28
N ARG A 354 15.50 -13.41 -16.00
CA ARG A 354 16.03 -12.31 -16.83
C ARG A 354 16.64 -11.21 -15.99
N GLU A 355 16.02 -10.84 -14.87
CA GLU A 355 16.56 -9.85 -13.93
C GLU A 355 17.89 -10.30 -13.33
N LEU A 356 17.96 -11.52 -12.81
CA LEU A 356 19.21 -12.09 -12.29
C LEU A 356 20.33 -12.16 -13.35
N LEU A 357 19.98 -12.38 -14.62
CA LEU A 357 20.95 -12.36 -15.71
C LEU A 357 21.42 -10.94 -16.03
N SER A 358 20.53 -9.95 -16.02
CA SER A 358 20.91 -8.54 -16.23
C SER A 358 21.73 -7.95 -15.08
N GLU A 359 21.55 -8.42 -13.85
CA GLU A 359 22.35 -8.03 -12.69
C GLU A 359 23.76 -8.63 -12.71
N LEU A 360 23.97 -9.74 -13.43
CA LEU A 360 25.30 -10.33 -13.64
C LEU A 360 26.08 -9.65 -14.78
N GLU A 361 25.40 -8.91 -15.66
CA GLU A 361 25.98 -8.16 -16.78
C GLU A 361 26.32 -6.70 -16.40
N ARG A 362 25.98 -6.29 -15.17
CA ARG A 362 26.29 -4.97 -14.59
C ARG A 362 27.50 -5.07 -13.68
#